data_AF-A0A7S3IDE7-F1
#
_entry.id   AF-A0A7S3IDE7-F1
#
_cell.length_a   1.000
_cell.length_b   1.000
_cell.length_c   1.000
_cell.angle_alpha   90.00
_cell.angle_beta   90.00
_cell.angle_gamma   90.00
#
_symmetry.space_group_name_H-M   'P 1'
#
loop_
_entity.id
_entity.type
_entity.pdbx_description
1 polymer ?
#
loop_
_entity_poly.entity_id
_entity_poly.type
_entity_poly.pdbx_seq_one_letter_code
_entity_poly.pdbx_strand_id
1 'polypeptide(L)'
;FEMYCKEDYDEQFQATRKDDITHKQFIELFIICLKNDSFKIALLIYTMYISPGDDIDERILDILIQTLRESVHYHEMKLFFIHEHFHHLSMIQMTHIVDIYMEVLNRKPVQ
;
A
#
# COMPACT_ATOMS: atom_id res chain seq x y z
N PHE A 1 -0.43 -12.43 -19.62
CA PHE A 1 -0.27 -12.15 -18.18
C PHE A 1 -1.64 -11.75 -17.65
N GLU A 2 -2.42 -12.72 -17.17
CA GLU A 2 -3.71 -12.46 -16.54
C GLU A 2 -3.47 -11.86 -15.15
N MET A 3 -4.07 -10.70 -14.91
CA MET A 3 -4.14 -10.05 -13.59
C MET A 3 -4.74 -11.04 -12.59
N TYR A 4 -4.05 -11.32 -11.48
CA TYR A 4 -4.52 -12.24 -10.43
C TYR A 4 -5.69 -11.68 -9.59
N CYS A 5 -6.29 -10.55 -9.99
CA CYS A 5 -7.50 -9.99 -9.39
C CYS A 5 -8.58 -9.85 -10.46
N LYS A 6 -9.29 -10.96 -10.73
CA LYS A 6 -10.59 -10.91 -11.42
C LYS A 6 -11.57 -10.07 -10.60
N GLU A 7 -12.44 -9.33 -11.27
CA GLU A 7 -13.49 -8.50 -10.65
C GLU A 7 -14.31 -9.28 -9.60
N ASP A 8 -14.48 -10.60 -9.80
CA ASP A 8 -15.13 -11.54 -8.88
C ASP A 8 -14.57 -11.52 -7.45
N TYR A 9 -13.30 -11.16 -7.24
CA TYR A 9 -12.70 -11.17 -5.90
C TYR A 9 -13.09 -9.96 -5.05
N ASP A 10 -13.40 -8.82 -5.67
CA ASP A 10 -13.88 -7.64 -4.94
C ASP A 10 -15.31 -7.91 -4.42
N GLU A 11 -16.16 -8.51 -5.27
CA GLU A 11 -17.51 -8.94 -4.89
C GLU A 11 -17.48 -10.04 -3.82
N GLN A 12 -16.61 -11.04 -3.96
CA GLN A 12 -16.44 -12.09 -2.93
C GLN A 12 -15.92 -11.52 -1.61
N PHE A 13 -14.94 -10.61 -1.66
CA PHE A 13 -14.45 -9.94 -0.48
C PHE A 13 -15.58 -9.19 0.22
N GLN A 14 -16.40 -8.45 -0.53
CA GLN A 14 -17.57 -7.74 0.01
C GLN A 14 -18.63 -8.69 0.58
N ALA A 15 -18.93 -9.80 -0.11
CA ALA A 15 -19.94 -10.79 0.30
C ALA A 15 -19.52 -11.64 1.51
N THR A 16 -18.23 -11.71 1.81
CA THR A 16 -17.72 -12.47 2.97
C THR A 16 -18.18 -11.80 4.27
N ARG A 17 -18.68 -12.60 5.21
CA ARG A 17 -19.05 -12.14 6.55
C ARG A 17 -17.81 -11.63 7.30
N LYS A 18 -17.93 -10.45 7.89
CA LYS A 18 -16.81 -9.75 8.56
C LYS A 18 -17.05 -9.53 10.05
N ASP A 19 -18.21 -9.97 10.55
CA ASP A 19 -18.68 -9.76 11.92
C ASP A 19 -17.71 -10.34 12.97
N ASP A 20 -16.93 -11.36 12.59
CA ASP A 20 -15.97 -12.04 13.47
C ASP A 20 -14.52 -11.54 13.32
N ILE A 21 -14.27 -10.52 12.48
CA ILE A 21 -12.93 -9.98 12.24
C ILE A 21 -12.69 -8.78 13.15
N THR A 22 -11.64 -8.86 13.97
CA THR A 22 -11.22 -7.76 14.82
C THR A 22 -10.51 -6.67 14.02
N HIS A 23 -10.51 -5.42 14.52
CA HIS A 23 -9.78 -4.30 13.92
C HIS A 23 -8.30 -4.63 13.66
N LYS A 24 -7.63 -5.26 14.62
CA LYS A 24 -6.24 -5.70 14.48
C LYS A 24 -6.05 -6.66 13.30
N GLN A 25 -7.00 -7.59 13.09
CA GLN A 25 -6.94 -8.51 11.95
C GLN A 25 -7.15 -7.79 10.61
N PHE A 26 -7.91 -6.68 10.58
CA PHE A 26 -8.00 -5.85 9.37
C PHE A 26 -6.67 -5.14 9.07
N ILE A 27 -5.97 -4.64 10.08
CA ILE A 27 -4.62 -4.06 9.89
C ILE A 27 -3.65 -5.12 9.37
N GLU A 28 -3.67 -6.33 9.94
CA GLU A 28 -2.84 -7.44 9.48
C GLU A 28 -3.17 -7.83 8.04
N LEU A 29 -4.46 -7.92 7.69
CA LEU A 29 -4.90 -8.22 6.33
C LEU A 29 -4.50 -7.13 5.34
N PHE A 30 -4.60 -5.86 5.73
CA PHE A 30 -4.14 -4.72 4.95
C PHE A 30 -2.64 -4.85 4.63
N ILE A 31 -1.82 -5.11 5.65
CA ILE A 31 -0.37 -5.34 5.47
C ILE A 31 -0.10 -6.51 4.52
N ILE A 32 -0.84 -7.62 4.65
CA ILE A 32 -0.73 -8.76 3.74
C ILE A 32 -1.05 -8.33 2.30
N CYS A 33 -2.11 -7.54 2.09
CA CYS A 33 -2.46 -7.05 0.77
C CYS A 33 -1.36 -6.19 0.15
N LEU A 34 -0.76 -5.28 0.92
CA LEU A 34 0.35 -4.43 0.45
C LEU A 34 1.55 -5.27 0.01
N LYS A 35 1.96 -6.25 0.83
CA LYS A 35 3.10 -7.14 0.55
C LYS A 35 2.91 -8.05 -0.67
N ASN A 36 1.66 -8.26 -1.10
CA ASN A 36 1.33 -9.17 -2.20
C ASN A 36 0.81 -8.43 -3.44
N ASP A 37 0.98 -7.11 -3.52
CA ASP A 37 0.44 -6.26 -4.60
C ASP A 37 -1.08 -6.35 -4.80
N SER A 38 -1.84 -6.75 -3.76
CA SER A 38 -3.31 -6.80 -3.78
C SER A 38 -3.93 -5.44 -3.48
N PHE A 39 -3.50 -4.39 -4.20
CA PHE A 39 -3.81 -2.99 -3.89
C PHE A 39 -5.30 -2.62 -4.02
N LYS A 40 -6.07 -3.31 -4.87
CA LYS A 40 -7.53 -3.12 -4.95
C LYS A 40 -8.22 -3.49 -3.62
N ILE A 41 -7.92 -4.69 -3.10
CA ILE A 41 -8.43 -5.15 -1.80
C ILE A 41 -7.85 -4.30 -0.66
N ALA A 42 -6.57 -3.92 -0.76
CA ALA A 42 -5.96 -3.01 0.22
C ALA A 42 -6.73 -1.69 0.32
N LEU A 43 -7.15 -1.11 -0.80
CA LEU A 43 -7.94 0.12 -0.83
C LEU A 43 -9.35 -0.07 -0.22
N LEU A 44 -10.00 -1.21 -0.47
CA LEU A 44 -11.27 -1.54 0.19
C LEU A 44 -11.11 -1.66 1.70
N ILE A 45 -10.07 -2.37 2.16
CA ILE A 45 -9.80 -2.49 3.60
C ILE A 45 -9.49 -1.12 4.21
N TYR A 46 -8.63 -0.34 3.54
CA TYR A 46 -8.26 1.00 3.95
C TYR A 46 -9.47 1.91 4.14
N THR A 47 -10.36 1.96 3.16
CA THR A 47 -11.53 2.85 3.18
C THR A 47 -12.61 2.43 4.17
N MET A 48 -12.71 1.14 4.49
CA MET A 48 -13.80 0.61 5.31
C MET A 48 -13.41 0.32 6.76
N TYR A 49 -12.15 -0.03 7.01
CA TYR A 49 -11.73 -0.64 8.28
C TYR A 49 -10.46 -0.06 8.89
N ILE A 50 -9.72 0.78 8.19
CA ILE A 50 -8.50 1.40 8.72
C ILE A 50 -8.82 2.84 9.12
N SER A 51 -8.34 3.27 10.29
CA SER A 51 -8.29 4.67 10.72
C SER A 51 -6.95 5.27 10.27
N PRO A 52 -6.91 6.08 9.20
CA PRO A 52 -5.68 6.60 8.61
C PRO A 52 -4.76 7.34 9.58
N GLY A 53 -5.33 8.00 10.60
CA GLY A 53 -4.57 8.78 11.58
C GLY A 53 -4.03 7.97 12.76
N ASP A 54 -4.56 6.78 13.03
CA ASP A 54 -4.19 5.97 14.19
C ASP A 54 -3.46 4.69 13.80
N ASP A 55 -3.82 4.10 12.66
CA ASP A 55 -3.37 2.77 12.26
C ASP A 55 -2.20 2.79 11.28
N ILE A 56 -2.01 3.90 10.55
CA ILE A 56 -0.94 4.04 9.56
C ILE A 56 0.26 4.72 10.20
N ASP A 57 1.31 3.95 10.42
CA ASP A 57 2.56 4.40 11.00
C ASP A 57 3.74 4.27 10.01
N GLU A 58 4.92 4.73 10.44
CA GLU A 58 6.16 4.63 9.68
C GLU A 58 6.45 3.20 9.19
N ARG A 59 6.06 2.15 9.94
CA ARG A 59 6.35 0.76 9.58
C ARG A 59 5.50 0.30 8.40
N ILE A 60 4.25 0.74 8.32
CA ILE A 60 3.38 0.46 7.17
C ILE A 60 3.88 1.23 5.94
N LEU A 61 4.38 2.46 6.12
CA LEU A 61 4.98 3.24 5.05
C LEU A 61 6.27 2.61 4.52
N ASP A 62 7.10 2.01 5.37
CA ASP A 62 8.27 1.23 4.92
C ASP A 62 7.85 0.08 4.00
N ILE A 63 6.76 -0.61 4.33
CA ILE A 63 6.21 -1.69 3.48
C ILE A 63 5.77 -1.12 2.13
N LEU A 64 5.03 -0.01 2.11
CA LEU A 64 4.61 0.67 0.88
C LEU A 64 5.80 1.08 0.01
N ILE A 65 6.82 1.72 0.61
CA ILE A 65 8.01 2.17 -0.11
C ILE A 65 8.78 0.97 -0.68
N GLN A 66 8.89 -0.13 0.08
CA GLN A 66 9.51 -1.36 -0.41
C GLN A 66 8.77 -1.89 -1.64
N THR A 67 7.43 -1.88 -1.63
CA THR A 67 6.62 -2.37 -2.76
C THR A 67 6.75 -1.50 -4.01
N LEU A 68 7.10 -0.20 -3.89
CA LEU A 68 7.41 0.65 -5.05
C LEU A 68 8.65 0.15 -5.80
N ARG A 69 9.66 -0.31 -5.04
CA ARG A 69 10.92 -0.81 -5.59
C ARG A 69 10.78 -2.19 -6.18
N GLU A 70 10.06 -3.07 -5.50
CA GLU A 70 9.96 -4.49 -5.87
C GLU A 70 9.02 -4.73 -7.07
N SER A 71 8.04 -3.84 -7.29
CA SER A 71 7.03 -4.05 -8.32
C SER A 71 6.50 -2.75 -8.91
N VAL A 72 6.44 -2.72 -10.24
CA VAL A 72 5.85 -1.62 -11.04
C VAL A 72 4.32 -1.68 -11.11
N HIS A 73 3.70 -2.76 -10.61
CA HIS A 73 2.26 -2.86 -10.59
C HIS A 73 1.66 -1.90 -9.56
N TYR A 74 0.53 -1.29 -9.94
CA TYR A 74 -0.24 -0.38 -9.09
C TYR A 74 0.58 0.78 -8.49
N HIS A 75 1.64 1.25 -9.19
CA HIS A 75 2.45 2.39 -8.74
C HIS A 75 1.60 3.62 -8.40
N GLU A 76 0.57 3.94 -9.19
CA GLU A 76 -0.34 5.04 -8.90
C GLU A 76 -1.03 4.87 -7.53
N MET A 77 -1.51 3.67 -7.19
CA MET A 77 -2.13 3.39 -5.89
C MET A 77 -1.11 3.42 -4.75
N LYS A 78 0.09 2.88 -4.96
CA LYS A 78 1.18 2.93 -3.97
C LYS A 78 1.55 4.38 -3.62
N LEU A 79 1.65 5.22 -4.65
CA LEU A 79 1.96 6.64 -4.51
C LEU A 79 0.80 7.42 -3.89
N PHE A 80 -0.44 7.06 -4.19
CA PHE A 80 -1.61 7.59 -3.50
C PHE A 80 -1.50 7.37 -1.98
N PHE A 81 -1.24 6.13 -1.52
CA PHE A 81 -1.07 5.87 -0.09
C PHE A 81 0.07 6.70 0.53
N ILE A 82 1.22 6.76 -0.13
CA ILE A 82 2.37 7.54 0.36
C ILE A 82 2.03 9.04 0.44
N HIS A 83 1.29 9.56 -0.53
CA HIS A 83 0.87 10.96 -0.56
C HIS A 83 -0.13 11.28 0.58
N GLU A 84 -1.16 10.45 0.76
CA GLU A 84 -2.16 10.65 1.82
C GLU A 84 -1.53 10.65 3.22
N HIS A 85 -0.45 9.89 3.39
CA HIS A 85 0.24 9.73 4.67
C HIS A 85 1.60 10.46 4.71
N PHE A 86 1.79 11.47 3.87
CA PHE A 86 3.08 12.17 3.77
C PHE A 86 3.57 12.73 5.12
N HIS A 87 2.66 13.14 5.99
CA HIS A 87 2.97 13.68 7.32
C HIS A 87 3.55 12.65 8.30
N HIS A 88 3.39 11.36 8.02
CA HIS A 88 3.98 10.27 8.80
C HIS A 88 5.33 9.81 8.24
N LEU A 89 5.79 10.35 7.11
CA LEU A 89 7.08 9.96 6.53
C LEU A 89 8.23 10.61 7.29
N SER A 90 9.21 9.79 7.65
CA SER A 90 10.51 10.28 8.10
C SER A 90 11.33 10.84 6.94
N MET A 91 12.34 11.66 7.25
CA MET A 91 13.28 12.17 6.23
C MET A 91 14.01 11.05 5.47
N ILE A 92 14.30 9.93 6.15
CA ILE A 92 14.96 8.76 5.55
C ILE A 92 14.02 8.13 4.52
N GLN A 93 12.75 7.92 4.87
CA GLN A 93 11.74 7.38 3.96
C GLN A 93 11.51 8.28 2.74
N MET A 94 11.46 9.60 2.93
CA MET A 94 11.36 10.54 1.81
C MET A 94 12.56 10.44 0.87
N THR A 95 13.77 10.27 1.43
CA THR A 95 14.99 10.08 0.62
C THR A 95 14.90 8.79 -0.19
N HIS A 96 14.48 7.69 0.43
CA HIS A 96 14.27 6.41 -0.26
C HIS A 96 13.27 6.51 -1.41
N ILE A 97 12.16 7.24 -1.22
CA ILE A 97 11.18 7.46 -2.28
C ILE A 97 11.83 8.17 -3.48
N VAL A 98 12.60 9.25 -3.22
CA VAL A 98 13.31 9.98 -4.28
C VAL A 98 14.30 9.07 -5.00
N ASP A 99 15.08 8.28 -4.26
CA ASP A 99 16.05 7.35 -4.84
C ASP A 99 15.36 6.31 -5.76
N ILE A 100 14.23 5.75 -5.33
CA ILE A 100 13.42 4.82 -6.14
C ILE A 100 12.94 5.51 -7.43
N TYR A 101 12.46 6.75 -7.34
CA TYR A 101 12.04 7.49 -8.54
C TYR A 101 13.19 7.76 -9.50
N MET A 102 14.37 8.11 -8.99
CA MET A 102 15.55 8.36 -9.82
C MET A 102 16.03 7.08 -10.50
N GLU A 103 15.96 5.94 -9.80
CA GLU A 103 16.22 4.60 -10.35
C GLU A 103 15.24 4.28 -11.50
N VAL A 104 13.93 4.41 -11.26
CA VAL A 104 12.89 4.15 -12.27
C VAL A 104 13.04 5.06 -13.49
N LEU A 105 13.39 6.33 -13.31
CA LEU A 105 13.55 7.31 -14.39
C LEU A 105 14.91 7.23 -15.10
N ASN A 106 15.81 6.31 -14.69
CA ASN A 106 17.19 6.21 -15.16
C ASN A 106 17.96 7.55 -15.08
N ARG A 107 17.68 8.37 -14.06
CA ARG A 107 18.36 9.65 -13.83
C ARG A 107 19.46 9.48 -12.80
N LYS A 108 20.65 10.02 -13.06
CA LYS A 108 21.71 10.11 -12.04
C LYS A 108 21.26 11.07 -10.94
N PRO A 109 21.57 10.79 -9.65
CA PRO A 109 21.25 11.70 -8.55
C PRO A 109 21.81 13.10 -8.85
N VAL A 110 21.02 14.12 -8.54
CA VAL A 110 21.46 15.52 -8.66
C VAL A 110 22.52 15.74 -7.59
N GLN A 111 23.79 15.83 -8.03
CA GLN A 111 24.92 16.21 -7.18
C GLN A 111 24.92 17.70 -6.90
#